data_AF-A0A7W3VGF4-F1
#
_entry.id   AF-A0A7W3VGF4-F1
#
_cell.length_a   1.000
_cell.length_b   1.000
_cell.length_c   1.000
_cell.angle_alpha   90.00
_cell.angle_beta   90.00
_cell.angle_gamma   90.00
#
_symmetry.space_group_name_H-M   'P 1'
#
loop_
_entity.id
_entity.type
_entity.pdbx_description
1 polymer ?
#
loop_
_entity_poly.entity_id
_entity_poly.type
_entity_poly.pdbx_seq_one_letter_code
_entity_poly.pdbx_strand_id
1 'polypeptide(L)'
;MKSNPYFYQWYYYTQSQRRGFIALVIVVLTIHLSLCLMAYYRPQVQYQDTLTSEEQQELQKEVDRLRLQAANKKDTIYPFNPNYITDFKGYVLELSVEEIDRLFAFRKKQQYINSKEDFQRVTAVSDEWMKKYSSYFVFRSPSGTQGHHTTKQYLQVKKEARPTSLILKDINQATQQSLQEIYGIGPVLAKRIIEDRDRWGGYVHQDQFKWVYGLSEQVVEKLVEQYSVLTPPKINQVDLNQAGVNELKNIPYLNYYLAREIVKYRSLHGDFVNKEQLKEIEKIPLDRIHIISLYLEIRN
;
A
#
# COMPACT_ATOMS: atom_id res chain seq x y z
N MET A 1 17.93 -62.90 6.64
CA MET A 1 18.14 -61.67 5.84
C MET A 1 16.84 -61.33 5.13
N LYS A 2 16.16 -60.24 5.52
CA LYS A 2 14.93 -59.80 4.86
C LYS A 2 15.30 -59.20 3.51
N SER A 3 14.80 -59.77 2.42
CA SER A 3 14.99 -59.26 1.07
C SER A 3 14.29 -57.91 0.91
N ASN A 4 14.97 -56.95 0.28
CA ASN A 4 14.52 -55.57 0.13
C ASN A 4 13.33 -55.52 -0.86
N PRO A 5 12.13 -55.04 -0.47
CA PRO A 5 10.90 -55.16 -1.25
C PRO A 5 10.92 -54.43 -2.61
N TYR A 6 11.87 -53.52 -2.84
CA TYR A 6 11.97 -52.77 -4.09
C TYR A 6 12.47 -53.60 -5.29
N PHE A 7 13.15 -54.72 -5.06
CA PHE A 7 13.66 -55.55 -6.17
C PHE A 7 12.56 -56.36 -6.90
N TYR A 8 11.41 -56.60 -6.24
CA TYR A 8 10.32 -57.39 -6.82
C TYR A 8 9.39 -56.62 -7.76
N GLN A 9 9.50 -55.28 -7.84
CA GLN A 9 8.66 -54.47 -8.73
C GLN A 9 9.15 -54.44 -10.18
N TRP A 10 10.43 -54.74 -10.44
CA TRP A 10 10.96 -54.81 -11.81
C TRP A 10 10.29 -55.92 -12.64
N TYR A 11 9.76 -56.95 -11.98
CA TYR A 11 9.17 -58.11 -12.67
C TYR A 11 7.74 -57.86 -13.20
N TYR A 12 7.06 -56.79 -12.79
CA TYR A 12 5.68 -56.46 -13.20
C TYR A 12 5.58 -55.67 -14.50
N TYR A 13 6.68 -55.09 -14.99
CA TYR A 13 6.69 -54.36 -16.24
C TYR A 13 6.79 -55.32 -17.43
N THR A 14 5.99 -55.07 -18.46
CA THR A 14 6.07 -55.79 -19.74
C THR A 14 7.42 -55.56 -20.41
N GLN A 15 7.83 -56.47 -21.31
CA GLN A 15 9.11 -56.36 -22.01
C GLN A 15 9.25 -55.06 -22.83
N SER A 16 8.13 -54.47 -23.27
CA SER A 16 8.11 -53.15 -23.93
C SER A 16 8.34 -52.00 -22.94
N GLN A 17 7.70 -52.04 -21.76
CA GLN A 17 7.86 -51.01 -20.72
C GLN A 17 9.27 -50.97 -20.14
N ARG A 18 9.92 -52.12 -19.92
CA ARG A 18 11.32 -52.16 -19.46
C ARG A 18 12.28 -51.57 -20.48
N ARG A 19 12.07 -51.86 -21.77
CA ARG A 19 12.84 -51.25 -22.87
C ARG A 19 12.63 -49.74 -22.93
N GLY A 20 11.38 -49.27 -22.73
CA GLY A 20 11.07 -47.84 -22.65
C GLY A 20 11.76 -47.14 -21.47
N PHE A 21 11.75 -47.75 -20.28
CA PHE A 21 12.43 -47.20 -19.11
C PHE A 21 13.94 -47.13 -19.30
N ILE A 22 14.57 -48.19 -19.83
CA ILE A 22 16.01 -48.19 -20.14
C ILE A 22 16.34 -47.12 -21.19
N ALA A 23 15.52 -46.99 -22.23
CA ALA A 23 15.69 -45.94 -23.24
C ALA A 23 15.60 -44.53 -22.62
N LEU A 24 14.65 -44.30 -21.71
CA LEU A 24 14.50 -43.02 -21.02
C LEU A 24 15.70 -42.70 -20.13
N VAL A 25 16.23 -43.67 -19.38
CA VAL A 25 17.44 -43.49 -18.56
C VAL A 25 18.64 -43.15 -19.44
N ILE A 26 18.80 -43.83 -20.58
CA ILE A 26 19.88 -43.51 -21.53
C ILE A 26 19.74 -42.07 -22.04
N VAL A 27 18.53 -41.62 -22.39
CA VAL A 27 18.29 -40.23 -22.83
C VAL A 27 18.64 -39.22 -21.74
N VAL A 28 18.28 -39.48 -20.49
CA VAL A 28 18.61 -38.58 -19.37
C VAL A 28 20.12 -38.50 -19.15
N LEU A 29 20.81 -39.64 -19.27
CA LEU A 29 22.27 -39.70 -19.13
C LEU A 29 23.00 -39.02 -20.29
N THR A 30 22.51 -39.14 -21.53
CA THR A 30 23.12 -38.46 -22.68
C THR A 30 22.93 -36.94 -22.60
N ILE A 31 21.78 -36.46 -22.13
CA ILE A 31 21.54 -35.03 -21.89
C ILE A 31 22.49 -34.51 -20.81
N HIS A 32 22.61 -35.22 -19.67
CA HIS A 32 23.53 -34.81 -18.60
C HIS A 32 24.99 -34.79 -19.07
N LEU A 33 25.43 -35.81 -19.82
CA LEU A 33 26.77 -35.86 -20.38
C LEU A 33 27.00 -34.72 -21.38
N SER A 34 26.02 -34.42 -22.25
CA SER A 34 26.08 -33.29 -23.17
C SER A 34 26.23 -31.96 -22.45
N LEU A 35 25.46 -31.72 -21.39
CA LEU A 35 25.56 -30.50 -20.56
C LEU A 35 26.92 -30.41 -19.86
N CYS A 36 27.43 -31.51 -19.31
CA CYS A 36 28.75 -31.55 -18.70
C CYS A 36 29.87 -31.28 -19.72
N LEU A 37 29.80 -31.85 -20.92
CA LEU A 37 30.78 -31.58 -21.98
C LEU A 37 30.68 -30.13 -22.46
N MET A 38 29.46 -29.57 -22.61
CA MET A 38 29.29 -28.14 -22.91
C MET A 38 29.90 -27.25 -21.83
N ALA A 39 29.78 -27.60 -20.56
CA ALA A 39 30.40 -26.86 -19.46
C ALA A 39 31.92 -27.00 -19.44
N TYR A 40 32.45 -28.20 -19.75
CA TYR A 40 33.89 -28.47 -19.78
C TYR A 40 34.60 -27.80 -20.96
N TYR A 41 33.97 -27.81 -22.14
CA TYR A 41 34.48 -27.18 -23.36
C TYR A 41 34.03 -25.72 -23.53
N ARG A 42 33.32 -25.14 -22.55
CA ARG A 42 33.09 -23.69 -22.56
C ARG A 42 34.46 -23.01 -22.46
N PRO A 43 34.90 -22.28 -23.51
CA PRO A 43 36.13 -21.50 -23.39
C PRO A 43 35.94 -20.52 -22.23
N GLN A 44 36.96 -20.39 -21.37
CA GLN A 44 36.99 -19.26 -20.43
C GLN A 44 36.94 -17.99 -21.27
N VAL A 45 35.77 -17.35 -21.32
CA VAL A 45 35.67 -15.98 -21.80
C VAL A 45 36.47 -15.18 -20.79
N GLN A 46 37.69 -14.80 -21.17
CA GLN A 46 38.42 -13.78 -20.46
C GLN A 46 37.62 -12.49 -20.67
N TYR A 47 36.74 -12.19 -19.71
CA TYR A 47 36.11 -10.89 -19.62
C TYR A 47 37.26 -9.91 -19.41
N GLN A 48 37.67 -9.25 -20.48
CA GLN A 48 38.46 -8.04 -20.37
C GLN A 48 37.51 -7.03 -19.73
N ASP A 49 37.69 -6.75 -18.44
CA ASP A 49 37.04 -5.64 -17.76
C ASP A 49 37.36 -4.37 -18.58
N THR A 50 36.40 -3.95 -19.39
CA THR A 50 36.49 -2.75 -20.24
C THR A 50 35.95 -1.53 -19.51
N LEU A 51 36.11 -1.50 -18.19
CA LEU A 51 36.01 -0.26 -17.42
C LEU A 51 37.42 0.29 -17.29
N THR A 52 37.65 1.44 -17.90
CA THR A 52 38.92 2.16 -17.80
C THR A 52 39.21 2.41 -16.31
N SER A 53 40.48 2.33 -15.86
CA SER A 53 40.83 2.55 -14.44
C SER A 53 40.33 3.92 -13.92
N GLU A 54 40.13 4.89 -14.82
CA GLU A 54 39.53 6.19 -14.54
C GLU A 54 38.03 6.12 -14.26
N GLU A 55 37.25 5.38 -15.06
CA GLU A 55 35.80 5.19 -14.84
C GLU A 55 35.52 4.42 -13.55
N GLN A 56 36.36 3.41 -13.24
CA GLN A 56 36.27 2.69 -11.97
C GLN A 56 36.57 3.62 -10.78
N GLN A 57 37.57 4.50 -10.91
CA GLN A 57 37.87 5.48 -9.88
C GLN A 57 36.77 6.54 -9.72
N GLU A 58 36.13 6.96 -10.81
CA GLU A 58 35.02 7.92 -10.77
C GLU A 58 33.77 7.32 -10.13
N LEU A 59 33.44 6.07 -10.49
CA LEU A 59 32.34 5.33 -9.87
C LEU A 59 32.61 5.09 -8.38
N GLN A 60 33.85 4.74 -8.03
CA GLN A 60 34.27 4.57 -6.63
C GLN A 60 34.17 5.88 -5.85
N LYS A 61 34.59 7.01 -6.44
CA LYS A 61 34.43 8.35 -5.85
C LYS A 61 32.96 8.71 -5.64
N GLU A 62 32.07 8.37 -6.58
CA GLU A 62 30.64 8.64 -6.41
C GLU A 62 30.04 7.75 -5.31
N VAL A 63 30.41 6.48 -5.22
CA VAL A 63 30.01 5.58 -4.12
C VAL A 63 30.48 6.13 -2.78
N ASP A 64 31.72 6.59 -2.68
CA ASP A 64 32.28 7.14 -1.45
C ASP A 64 31.64 8.50 -1.10
N ARG A 65 31.28 9.32 -2.10
CA ARG A 65 30.50 10.56 -1.91
C ARG A 65 29.10 10.26 -1.37
N LEU A 66 28.40 9.28 -1.92
CA LEU A 66 27.06 8.87 -1.47
C LEU A 66 27.11 8.31 -0.04
N ARG A 67 28.13 7.52 0.28
CA ARG A 67 28.39 7.05 1.65
C ARG A 67 28.64 8.21 2.61
N LEU A 68 29.44 9.21 2.21
CA LEU A 68 29.69 10.39 3.02
C LEU A 68 28.41 11.24 3.22
N GLN A 69 27.58 11.37 2.19
CA GLN A 69 26.29 12.06 2.28
C GLN A 69 25.30 11.32 3.19
N ALA A 70 25.25 9.99 3.10
CA ALA A 70 24.44 9.17 3.99
C ALA A 70 24.94 9.22 5.44
N ALA A 71 26.26 9.16 5.66
CA ALA A 71 26.87 9.26 6.99
C ALA A 71 26.64 10.64 7.65
N ASN A 72 26.55 11.71 6.85
CA ASN A 72 26.24 13.05 7.33
C ASN A 72 24.74 13.30 7.55
N LYS A 73 23.87 12.41 7.06
CA LYS A 73 22.44 12.47 7.33
C LYS A 73 22.20 11.88 8.72
N LYS A 74 22.26 12.73 9.75
CA LYS A 74 21.79 12.35 11.08
C LYS A 74 20.31 12.01 10.98
N ASP A 75 19.97 10.74 11.16
CA ASP A 75 18.59 10.28 11.29
C ASP A 75 18.00 10.92 12.55
N THR A 76 17.47 12.12 12.38
CA THR A 76 16.89 12.90 13.45
C THR A 76 15.50 12.33 13.69
N ILE A 77 15.35 11.60 14.79
CA ILE A 77 14.05 11.09 15.21
C ILE A 77 13.24 12.27 15.75
N TYR A 78 12.22 12.67 15.01
CA TYR A 78 11.29 13.71 15.46
C TYR A 78 10.30 13.14 16.48
N PRO A 79 9.88 13.92 17.50
CA PRO A 79 8.84 13.50 18.42
C PRO A 79 7.56 13.04 17.70
N PHE A 80 6.95 11.95 18.17
CA PHE A 80 5.79 11.33 17.52
C PHE A 80 4.82 10.71 18.51
N ASN A 81 3.55 10.58 18.11
CA ASN A 81 2.55 9.86 18.91
C ASN A 81 2.60 8.36 18.57
N PRO A 82 2.86 7.48 19.55
CA PRO A 82 2.98 6.05 19.30
C PRO A 82 1.67 5.37 18.84
N ASN A 83 0.50 5.97 19.10
CA ASN A 83 -0.78 5.45 18.61
C ASN A 83 -0.91 5.48 17.08
N TYR A 84 -0.04 6.24 16.41
CA TYR A 84 -0.13 6.50 14.97
C TYR A 84 1.11 6.02 14.20
N ILE A 85 1.84 5.05 14.77
CA ILE A 85 2.90 4.34 14.05
C ILE A 85 2.24 3.56 12.90
N THR A 86 2.81 3.65 11.70
CA THR A 86 2.48 2.86 10.51
C THR A 86 3.49 1.74 10.34
N ASP A 87 3.24 0.73 9.48
CA ASP A 87 4.20 -0.36 9.24
C ASP A 87 5.58 0.16 8.86
N PHE A 88 5.62 1.08 7.90
CA PHE A 88 6.86 1.72 7.46
C PHE A 88 7.56 2.45 8.62
N LYS A 89 6.80 3.20 9.45
CA LYS A 89 7.37 3.91 10.58
C LYS A 89 7.84 2.96 11.69
N GLY A 90 7.13 1.85 11.90
CA GLY A 90 7.53 0.82 12.85
C GLY A 90 8.84 0.15 12.43
N TYR A 91 8.98 -0.17 11.13
CA TYR A 91 10.22 -0.67 10.56
C TYR A 91 11.39 0.31 10.74
N VAL A 92 11.19 1.60 10.44
CA VAL A 92 12.22 2.65 10.63
C VAL A 92 12.60 2.81 12.11
N LEU A 93 11.68 2.52 13.02
CA LEU A 93 11.92 2.53 14.47
C LEU A 93 12.38 1.16 15.00
N GLU A 94 12.77 0.23 14.14
CA GLU A 94 13.29 -1.10 14.51
C GLU A 94 12.30 -1.97 15.33
N LEU A 95 10.99 -1.79 15.11
CA LEU A 95 9.98 -2.71 15.67
C LEU A 95 9.90 -4.00 14.85
N SER A 96 9.66 -5.12 15.54
CA SER A 96 9.34 -6.40 14.90
C SER A 96 7.94 -6.36 14.29
N VAL A 97 7.68 -7.26 13.34
CA VAL A 97 6.35 -7.40 12.71
C VAL A 97 5.30 -7.71 13.78
N GLU A 98 5.62 -8.59 14.73
CA GLU A 98 4.71 -8.98 15.80
C GLU A 98 4.42 -7.83 16.78
N GLU A 99 5.40 -6.96 17.05
CA GLU A 99 5.23 -5.75 17.88
C GLU A 99 4.29 -4.75 17.22
N ILE A 100 4.41 -4.56 15.90
CA ILE A 100 3.55 -3.70 15.09
C ILE A 100 2.13 -4.28 15.03
N ASP A 101 1.99 -5.59 14.80
CA ASP A 101 0.69 -6.26 14.74
C ASP A 101 -0.08 -6.14 16.05
N ARG A 102 0.61 -6.26 17.21
CA ARG A 102 -0.01 -6.04 18.53
C ARG A 102 -0.54 -4.62 18.69
N LEU A 103 0.23 -3.63 18.24
CA LEU A 103 -0.19 -2.22 18.24
C LEU A 103 -1.46 -2.02 17.38
N PHE A 104 -1.50 -2.62 16.20
CA PHE A 104 -2.65 -2.51 15.29
C PHE A 104 -3.88 -3.23 15.82
N ALA A 105 -3.71 -4.41 16.40
CA ALA A 105 -4.78 -5.15 17.05
C ALA A 105 -5.38 -4.34 18.22
N PHE A 106 -4.56 -3.63 18.98
CA PHE A 106 -5.02 -2.74 20.05
C PHE A 106 -5.82 -1.55 19.51
N ARG A 107 -5.33 -0.90 18.44
CA ARG A 107 -6.05 0.19 17.75
C ARG A 107 -7.37 -0.25 17.15
N LYS A 108 -7.43 -1.46 16.57
CA LYS A 108 -8.66 -2.02 15.98
C LYS A 108 -9.78 -2.20 17.00
N LYS A 109 -9.44 -2.34 18.28
CA LYS A 109 -10.39 -2.36 19.41
C LYS A 109 -10.83 -0.96 19.86
N GLN A 110 -10.46 0.09 19.11
CA GLN A 110 -10.68 1.51 19.46
C GLN A 110 -10.05 1.91 20.81
N GLN A 111 -8.99 1.21 21.22
CA GLN A 111 -8.23 1.52 22.42
C GLN A 111 -6.99 2.36 22.07
N TYR A 112 -6.63 3.26 22.97
CA TYR A 112 -5.47 4.16 22.82
C TYR A 112 -4.48 3.96 23.95
N ILE A 113 -3.20 4.02 23.60
CA ILE A 113 -2.06 3.96 24.49
C ILE A 113 -1.85 5.36 25.07
N ASN A 114 -1.88 5.47 26.39
CA ASN A 114 -1.82 6.78 27.06
C ASN A 114 -0.49 7.03 27.78
N SER A 115 0.37 6.02 27.89
CA SER A 115 1.67 6.13 28.55
C SER A 115 2.74 5.29 27.87
N LYS A 116 4.00 5.51 28.26
CA LYS A 116 5.15 4.74 27.80
C LYS A 116 5.05 3.28 28.25
N GLU A 117 4.59 3.09 29.48
CA GLU A 117 4.39 1.79 30.11
C GLU A 117 3.25 1.03 29.42
N ASP A 118 2.18 1.73 29.03
CA ASP A 118 1.10 1.16 28.22
C ASP A 118 1.61 0.72 26.85
N PHE A 119 2.48 1.52 26.23
CA PHE A 119 3.06 1.16 24.93
C PHE A 119 3.83 -0.14 25.05
N GLN A 120 4.75 -0.20 26.01
CA GLN A 120 5.54 -1.39 26.25
C GLN A 120 4.70 -2.62 26.58
N ARG A 121 3.65 -2.46 27.40
CA ARG A 121 2.74 -3.56 27.73
C ARG A 121 1.94 -4.07 26.53
N VAL A 122 1.48 -3.18 25.66
CA VAL A 122 0.68 -3.54 24.48
C VAL A 122 1.56 -4.15 23.39
N THR A 123 2.68 -3.51 23.08
CA THR A 123 3.55 -3.95 21.98
C THR A 123 4.59 -4.97 22.43
N ALA A 124 4.79 -5.19 23.72
CA ALA A 124 5.78 -6.10 24.29
C ALA A 124 7.22 -5.85 23.80
N VAL A 125 7.53 -4.59 23.47
CA VAL A 125 8.88 -4.17 23.07
C VAL A 125 9.88 -4.27 24.23
N SER A 126 11.14 -4.49 23.90
CA SER A 126 12.21 -4.61 24.89
C SER A 126 12.48 -3.31 25.66
N ASP A 127 13.04 -3.45 26.87
CA ASP A 127 13.48 -2.29 27.67
C ASP A 127 14.54 -1.45 26.94
N GLU A 128 15.41 -2.09 26.15
CA GLU A 128 16.41 -1.42 25.32
C GLU A 128 15.76 -0.53 24.26
N TRP A 129 14.73 -1.05 23.59
CA TRP A 129 13.96 -0.29 22.61
C TRP A 129 13.26 0.90 23.28
N MET A 130 12.63 0.68 24.44
CA MET A 130 11.99 1.75 25.21
C MET A 130 12.97 2.84 25.63
N LYS A 131 14.18 2.48 26.03
CA LYS A 131 15.23 3.44 26.37
C LYS A 131 15.66 4.29 25.16
N LYS A 132 15.69 3.69 23.97
CA LYS A 132 16.09 4.37 22.72
C LYS A 132 15.02 5.33 22.20
N TYR A 133 13.74 4.93 22.21
CA TYR A 133 12.69 5.63 21.48
C TYR A 133 11.64 6.34 22.34
N SER A 134 11.46 5.95 23.60
CA SER A 134 10.35 6.47 24.41
C SER A 134 10.49 7.96 24.75
N SER A 135 11.69 8.54 24.71
CA SER A 135 11.90 9.98 24.89
C SER A 135 11.24 10.82 23.79
N TYR A 136 11.00 10.23 22.62
CA TYR A 136 10.34 10.88 21.49
C TYR A 136 8.82 10.71 21.52
N PHE A 137 8.26 9.97 22.49
CA PHE A 137 6.81 9.77 22.58
C PHE A 137 6.09 11.03 23.02
N VAL A 138 5.13 11.46 22.21
CA VAL A 138 4.23 12.56 22.51
C VAL A 138 2.80 12.02 22.55
N PHE A 139 2.31 11.79 23.76
CA PHE A 139 0.90 11.53 24.00
C PHE A 139 0.17 12.87 23.98
N ARG A 140 -0.84 13.03 23.13
CA ARG A 140 -1.71 14.20 23.25
C ARG A 140 -2.50 14.06 24.54
N SER A 141 -2.16 14.87 25.54
CA SER A 141 -3.10 15.15 26.62
C SER A 141 -4.34 15.82 26.01
N PRO A 142 -5.57 15.52 26.48
CA PRO A 142 -6.78 16.25 26.11
C PRO A 142 -6.82 17.72 26.58
N SER A 143 -5.68 18.42 26.58
CA SER A 143 -5.55 19.85 26.84
C SER A 143 -4.09 20.27 26.62
N GLY A 144 -3.90 21.35 25.88
CA GLY A 144 -2.59 21.88 25.54
C GLY A 144 -1.81 22.43 26.74
N THR A 145 -0.49 22.45 26.54
CA THR A 145 0.58 23.15 27.27
C THR A 145 1.05 22.58 28.63
N GLN A 146 2.37 22.36 28.65
CA GLN A 146 3.23 21.88 29.73
C GLN A 146 3.56 23.00 30.73
N GLY A 147 3.80 22.67 32.01
CA GLY A 147 4.54 23.52 32.95
C GLY A 147 3.82 23.93 34.24
N HIS A 148 4.35 23.43 35.36
CA HIS A 148 4.34 23.93 36.75
C HIS A 148 3.06 24.52 37.41
N HIS A 149 2.74 23.92 38.56
CA HIS A 149 1.76 24.30 39.58
C HIS A 149 1.58 25.82 39.80
N THR A 150 0.33 26.30 39.76
CA THR A 150 -0.28 26.94 40.95
C THR A 150 -1.80 26.78 40.92
N THR A 151 -2.33 26.32 42.05
CA THR A 151 -3.74 26.19 42.40
C THR A 151 -4.53 27.47 42.12
N LYS A 152 -5.51 27.43 41.21
CA LYS A 152 -6.66 28.34 41.24
C LYS A 152 -7.94 27.59 40.89
N GLN A 153 -8.61 27.18 41.96
CA GLN A 153 -10.06 27.14 42.18
C GLN A 153 -10.94 27.26 40.93
N TYR A 154 -11.51 26.13 40.54
CA TYR A 154 -12.48 25.96 39.47
C TYR A 154 -13.72 26.81 39.73
N LEU A 155 -13.91 27.88 38.93
CA LEU A 155 -15.23 28.42 38.70
C LEU A 155 -15.95 27.47 37.74
N GLN A 156 -17.05 26.89 38.23
CA GLN A 156 -17.96 26.09 37.43
C GLN A 156 -18.53 26.96 36.31
N VAL A 157 -17.96 26.87 35.11
CA VAL A 157 -18.62 27.36 33.91
C VAL A 157 -19.49 26.23 33.38
N LYS A 158 -20.78 26.43 33.64
CA LYS A 158 -21.95 25.83 33.01
C LYS A 158 -21.60 25.19 31.65
N LYS A 159 -21.82 23.89 31.56
CA LYS A 159 -21.75 23.09 30.34
C LYS A 159 -22.76 23.67 29.34
N GLU A 160 -22.33 24.60 28.51
CA GLU A 160 -23.08 24.97 27.33
C GLU A 160 -23.06 23.77 26.39
N ALA A 161 -24.24 23.20 26.19
CA ALA A 161 -24.50 22.21 25.17
C ALA A 161 -24.03 22.81 23.84
N ARG A 162 -23.00 22.23 23.21
CA ARG A 162 -22.55 22.63 21.87
C ARG A 162 -23.75 22.56 20.93
N PRO A 163 -24.27 23.69 20.40
CA PRO A 163 -25.22 23.66 19.33
C PRO A 163 -24.45 24.01 18.07
N THR A 164 -23.90 23.01 17.40
CA THR A 164 -23.54 23.21 15.99
C THR A 164 -23.59 21.85 15.31
N SER A 165 -24.68 21.62 14.56
CA SER A 165 -24.57 20.82 13.36
C SER A 165 -23.36 21.35 12.59
N LEU A 166 -22.27 20.59 12.52
CA LEU A 166 -21.16 20.95 11.62
C LEU A 166 -21.77 21.04 10.23
N ILE A 167 -21.95 22.27 9.73
CA ILE A 167 -22.43 22.47 8.36
C ILE A 167 -21.29 21.95 7.48
N LEU A 168 -21.53 20.79 6.86
CA LEU A 168 -20.58 20.20 5.93
C LEU A 168 -20.32 21.21 4.80
N LYS A 169 -19.05 21.46 4.52
CA LYS A 169 -18.60 22.29 3.40
C LYS A 169 -18.50 21.42 2.16
N ASP A 170 -18.65 22.02 0.98
CA ASP A 170 -18.46 21.29 -0.27
C ASP A 170 -16.97 21.16 -0.60
N ILE A 171 -16.50 19.92 -0.74
CA ILE A 171 -15.11 19.63 -1.12
C ILE A 171 -14.79 20.15 -2.52
N ASN A 172 -15.78 20.17 -3.43
CA ASN A 172 -15.57 20.61 -4.80
C ASN A 172 -15.33 22.11 -4.91
N GLN A 173 -15.75 22.87 -3.88
CA GLN A 173 -15.53 24.31 -3.76
C GLN A 173 -14.43 24.66 -2.73
N ALA A 174 -13.75 23.65 -2.18
CA ALA A 174 -12.74 23.87 -1.15
C ALA A 174 -11.52 24.63 -1.70
N THR A 175 -11.03 25.57 -0.91
CA THR A 175 -9.81 26.34 -1.19
C THR A 175 -8.62 25.72 -0.49
N GLN A 176 -7.41 26.04 -0.94
CA GLN A 176 -6.21 25.53 -0.29
C GLN A 176 -6.11 26.00 1.16
N GLN A 177 -6.53 27.24 1.47
CA GLN A 177 -6.56 27.74 2.86
C GLN A 177 -7.57 26.96 3.71
N SER A 178 -8.79 26.75 3.20
CA SER A 178 -9.85 26.08 3.96
C SER A 178 -9.55 24.59 4.21
N LEU A 179 -8.80 23.94 3.32
CA LEU A 179 -8.31 22.57 3.56
C LEU A 179 -7.22 22.51 4.63
N GLN A 180 -6.38 23.54 4.74
CA GLN A 180 -5.31 23.62 5.74
C GLN A 180 -5.82 23.85 7.17
N GLU A 181 -7.09 24.23 7.34
CA GLU A 181 -7.76 24.29 8.64
C GLU A 181 -7.88 22.90 9.30
N ILE A 182 -7.87 21.83 8.49
CA ILE A 182 -7.95 20.46 8.98
C ILE A 182 -6.60 20.04 9.52
N TYR A 183 -6.58 19.65 10.78
CA TYR A 183 -5.39 19.12 11.42
C TYR A 183 -4.83 17.91 10.63
N GLY A 184 -3.58 18.03 10.19
CA GLY A 184 -2.89 17.00 9.41
C GLY A 184 -2.90 17.25 7.89
N ILE A 185 -3.62 18.27 7.40
CA ILE A 185 -3.56 18.73 6.01
C ILE A 185 -2.68 19.98 5.94
N GLY A 186 -1.40 19.79 5.58
CA GLY A 186 -0.49 20.91 5.29
C GLY A 186 -0.63 21.43 3.85
N PRO A 187 0.15 22.47 3.47
CA PRO A 187 0.12 23.06 2.14
C PRO A 187 0.26 22.04 0.99
N VAL A 188 1.12 21.03 1.19
CA VAL A 188 1.38 19.96 0.21
C VAL A 188 0.16 19.06 0.02
N LEU A 189 -0.48 18.63 1.12
CA LEU A 189 -1.65 17.74 1.05
C LEU A 189 -2.88 18.49 0.54
N ALA A 190 -3.07 19.75 0.95
CA ALA A 190 -4.14 20.59 0.40
C ALA A 190 -4.01 20.76 -1.12
N LYS A 191 -2.79 21.02 -1.60
CA LYS A 191 -2.50 21.09 -3.04
C LYS A 191 -2.84 19.76 -3.75
N ARG A 192 -2.45 18.62 -3.18
CA ARG A 192 -2.77 17.30 -3.76
C ARG A 192 -4.28 17.01 -3.81
N ILE A 193 -5.03 17.38 -2.78
CA ILE A 193 -6.51 17.22 -2.78
C ILE A 193 -7.13 18.01 -3.92
N ILE A 194 -6.65 19.24 -4.15
CA ILE A 194 -7.10 20.10 -5.25
C ILE A 194 -6.69 19.51 -6.60
N GLU A 195 -5.43 19.09 -6.77
CA GLU A 195 -4.95 18.48 -8.02
C GLU A 195 -5.68 17.18 -8.36
N ASP A 196 -5.99 16.34 -7.37
CA ASP A 196 -6.76 15.11 -7.58
C ASP A 196 -8.23 15.42 -7.93
N ARG A 197 -8.86 16.38 -7.24
CA ARG A 197 -10.20 16.89 -7.59
C ARG A 197 -10.24 17.35 -9.04
N ASP A 198 -9.29 18.22 -9.42
CA ASP A 198 -9.26 18.87 -10.73
C ASP A 198 -8.99 17.84 -11.84
N ARG A 199 -8.16 16.82 -11.58
CA ARG A 199 -7.91 15.70 -12.50
C ARG A 199 -9.21 14.98 -12.90
N TRP A 200 -10.14 14.81 -11.97
CA TRP A 200 -11.40 14.11 -12.21
C TRP A 200 -12.56 15.05 -12.61
N GLY A 201 -12.30 16.36 -12.69
CA GLY A 201 -13.34 17.36 -12.94
C GLY A 201 -14.29 17.57 -11.76
N GLY A 202 -13.88 17.15 -10.56
CA GLY A 202 -14.67 17.17 -9.33
C GLY A 202 -14.83 15.78 -8.72
N TYR A 203 -14.97 15.73 -7.39
CA TYR A 203 -15.37 14.52 -6.70
C TYR A 203 -16.87 14.29 -6.86
N VAL A 204 -17.25 13.05 -7.14
CA VAL A 204 -18.64 12.58 -7.20
C VAL A 204 -19.06 11.87 -5.93
N HIS A 205 -18.10 11.38 -5.14
CA HIS A 205 -18.35 10.68 -3.89
C HIS A 205 -17.22 10.87 -2.87
N GLN A 206 -17.58 10.85 -1.58
CA GLN A 206 -16.65 11.03 -0.46
C GLN A 206 -15.57 9.95 -0.34
N ASP A 207 -15.84 8.72 -0.81
CA ASP A 207 -14.84 7.64 -0.78
C ASP A 207 -13.59 7.97 -1.58
N GLN A 208 -13.69 8.85 -2.58
CA GLN A 208 -12.54 9.29 -3.37
C GLN A 208 -11.46 9.96 -2.51
N PHE A 209 -11.83 10.53 -1.36
CA PHE A 209 -10.88 11.16 -0.44
C PHE A 209 -9.86 10.15 0.10
N LYS A 210 -10.26 8.88 0.25
CA LYS A 210 -9.40 7.79 0.72
C LYS A 210 -8.25 7.48 -0.24
N TRP A 211 -8.39 7.84 -1.51
CA TRP A 211 -7.43 7.49 -2.56
C TRP A 211 -6.50 8.64 -2.93
N VAL A 212 -6.66 9.81 -2.29
CA VAL A 212 -5.74 10.93 -2.48
C VAL A 212 -4.38 10.56 -1.89
N TYR A 213 -3.35 10.61 -2.73
CA TYR A 213 -2.02 10.14 -2.38
C TYR A 213 -1.41 10.89 -1.19
N GLY A 214 -1.09 10.13 -0.13
CA GLY A 214 -0.42 10.63 1.07
C GLY A 214 -1.35 11.15 2.17
N LEU A 215 -2.67 11.05 2.00
CA LEU A 215 -3.59 11.18 3.15
C LEU A 215 -3.55 9.90 3.98
N SER A 216 -3.36 10.05 5.29
CA SER A 216 -3.58 8.95 6.22
C SER A 216 -5.07 8.81 6.53
N GLU A 217 -5.50 7.61 6.94
CA GLU A 217 -6.89 7.32 7.28
C GLU A 217 -7.48 8.31 8.29
N GLN A 218 -6.70 8.69 9.31
CA GLN A 218 -7.11 9.70 10.30
C GLN A 218 -7.35 11.08 9.69
N VAL A 219 -6.53 11.48 8.71
CA VAL A 219 -6.72 12.77 8.03
C VAL A 219 -7.96 12.71 7.15
N VAL A 220 -8.25 11.56 6.52
CA VAL A 220 -9.49 11.34 5.78
C VAL A 220 -10.70 11.42 6.72
N GLU A 221 -10.65 10.80 7.90
CA GLU A 221 -11.70 10.90 8.91
C GLU A 221 -11.98 12.37 9.29
N LYS A 222 -10.93 13.16 9.51
CA LYS A 222 -11.08 14.60 9.78
C LYS A 222 -11.57 15.41 8.60
N LEU A 223 -11.24 14.99 7.38
CA LEU A 223 -11.74 15.60 6.16
C LEU A 223 -13.24 15.35 6.00
N VAL A 224 -13.72 14.11 6.18
CA VAL A 224 -15.14 13.76 6.05
C VAL A 224 -16.01 14.33 7.19
N GLU A 225 -15.43 14.65 8.35
CA GLU A 225 -16.12 15.36 9.44
C GLU A 225 -16.52 16.80 9.04
N GLN A 226 -15.81 17.41 8.09
CA GLN A 226 -15.98 18.82 7.73
C GLN A 226 -16.40 19.05 6.27
N TYR A 227 -16.09 18.12 5.39
CA TYR A 227 -16.34 18.22 3.95
C TYR A 227 -17.12 17.03 3.43
N SER A 228 -18.03 17.30 2.50
CA SER A 228 -18.74 16.29 1.71
C SER A 228 -18.87 16.75 0.27
N VAL A 229 -19.32 15.86 -0.61
CA VAL A 229 -19.65 16.20 -1.99
C VAL A 229 -21.08 16.72 -2.03
N LEU A 230 -21.25 18.04 -2.00
CA LEU A 230 -22.59 18.67 -2.02
C LEU A 230 -23.03 19.00 -3.44
N THR A 231 -22.11 19.45 -4.28
CA THR A 231 -22.34 19.69 -5.71
C THR A 231 -21.48 18.74 -6.54
N PRO A 232 -21.93 17.48 -6.75
CA PRO A 232 -21.23 16.57 -7.63
C PRO A 232 -21.25 17.10 -9.07
N PRO A 233 -20.17 16.91 -9.85
CA PRO A 233 -20.15 17.29 -11.26
C PRO A 233 -21.17 16.47 -12.06
N LYS A 234 -21.63 17.03 -13.18
CA LYS A 234 -22.50 16.30 -14.10
C LYS A 234 -21.71 15.16 -14.74
N ILE A 235 -22.13 13.93 -14.47
CA ILE A 235 -21.53 12.71 -15.03
C ILE A 235 -22.22 12.39 -16.35
N ASN A 236 -21.45 12.31 -17.43
CA ASN A 236 -21.91 11.70 -18.67
C ASN A 236 -21.61 10.20 -18.58
N GLN A 237 -22.65 9.40 -18.39
CA GLN A 237 -22.48 7.95 -18.27
C GLN A 237 -22.08 7.34 -19.61
N VAL A 238 -21.27 6.28 -19.51
CA VAL A 238 -20.77 5.51 -20.64
C VAL A 238 -21.46 4.16 -20.63
N ASP A 239 -22.03 3.79 -21.77
CA ASP A 239 -22.74 2.51 -21.93
C ASP A 239 -21.74 1.34 -21.84
N LEU A 240 -21.86 0.53 -20.80
CA LEU A 240 -20.96 -0.58 -20.52
C LEU A 240 -20.99 -1.67 -21.60
N ASN A 241 -22.12 -1.86 -22.30
CA ASN A 241 -22.27 -2.90 -23.31
C ASN A 241 -21.80 -2.45 -24.70
N GLN A 242 -21.90 -1.16 -25.00
CA GLN A 242 -21.50 -0.62 -26.30
C GLN A 242 -20.11 0.03 -26.31
N ALA A 243 -19.64 0.53 -25.17
CA ALA A 243 -18.43 1.34 -25.14
C ALA A 243 -17.17 0.58 -25.55
N GLY A 244 -16.30 1.30 -26.25
CA GLY A 244 -14.97 0.84 -26.62
C GLY A 244 -13.93 1.08 -25.53
N VAL A 245 -12.76 0.47 -25.66
CA VAL A 245 -11.63 0.66 -24.71
C VAL A 245 -11.25 2.14 -24.56
N ASN A 246 -11.33 2.92 -25.65
CA ASN A 246 -10.97 4.33 -25.65
C ASN A 246 -11.95 5.22 -24.87
N GLU A 247 -13.21 4.82 -24.75
CA GLU A 247 -14.21 5.55 -23.97
C GLU A 247 -14.09 5.15 -22.50
N LEU A 248 -14.00 3.84 -22.23
CA LEU A 248 -13.87 3.30 -20.88
C LEU A 248 -12.61 3.79 -20.15
N LYS A 249 -11.46 3.95 -20.84
CA LYS A 249 -10.21 4.41 -20.21
C LYS A 249 -10.25 5.89 -19.75
N ASN A 250 -11.26 6.65 -20.14
CA ASN A 250 -11.42 8.04 -19.72
C ASN A 250 -12.24 8.15 -18.43
N ILE A 251 -12.83 7.05 -17.98
CA ILE A 251 -13.57 6.98 -16.71
C ILE A 251 -12.57 7.01 -15.55
N PRO A 252 -12.87 7.74 -14.46
CA PRO A 252 -12.03 7.76 -13.27
C PRO A 252 -11.69 6.36 -12.77
N TYR A 253 -10.41 6.17 -12.44
CA TYR A 253 -9.82 4.91 -11.98
C TYR A 253 -9.77 3.76 -12.99
N LEU A 254 -10.23 3.96 -14.24
CA LEU A 254 -10.02 3.00 -15.33
C LEU A 254 -8.85 3.44 -16.20
N ASN A 255 -7.76 2.68 -16.18
CA ASN A 255 -6.69 2.85 -17.15
C ASN A 255 -6.94 1.96 -18.39
N TYR A 256 -6.10 2.10 -19.42
CA TYR A 256 -6.20 1.29 -20.63
C TYR A 256 -6.26 -0.21 -20.36
N TYR A 257 -5.48 -0.69 -19.38
CA TYR A 257 -5.43 -2.10 -19.02
C TYR A 257 -6.79 -2.57 -18.49
N LEU A 258 -7.36 -1.87 -17.51
CA LEU A 258 -8.66 -2.22 -16.92
C LEU A 258 -9.80 -2.10 -17.95
N ALA A 259 -9.79 -1.06 -18.77
CA ALA A 259 -10.76 -0.87 -19.85
C ALA A 259 -10.73 -2.05 -20.85
N ARG A 260 -9.54 -2.55 -21.19
CA ARG A 260 -9.39 -3.74 -22.04
C ARG A 260 -9.94 -5.00 -21.38
N GLU A 261 -9.74 -5.19 -20.08
CA GLU A 261 -10.28 -6.35 -19.36
C GLU A 261 -11.82 -6.33 -19.31
N ILE A 262 -12.44 -5.14 -19.20
CA ILE A 262 -13.91 -4.99 -19.30
C ILE A 262 -14.42 -5.46 -20.66
N VAL A 263 -13.83 -4.97 -21.75
CA VAL A 263 -14.23 -5.38 -23.12
C VAL A 263 -13.97 -6.86 -23.36
N LYS A 264 -12.86 -7.40 -22.83
CA LYS A 264 -12.55 -8.82 -22.92
C LYS A 264 -13.58 -9.67 -22.17
N TYR A 265 -13.96 -9.27 -20.95
CA TYR A 265 -15.01 -9.95 -20.18
C TYR A 265 -16.32 -9.97 -20.96
N ARG A 266 -16.76 -8.81 -21.47
CA ARG A 266 -17.96 -8.70 -22.33
C ARG A 266 -17.92 -9.65 -23.53
N SER A 267 -16.78 -9.73 -24.19
CA SER A 267 -16.60 -10.59 -25.37
C SER A 267 -16.66 -12.09 -25.03
N LEU A 268 -16.30 -12.46 -23.79
CA LEU A 268 -16.27 -13.86 -23.35
C LEU A 268 -17.58 -14.31 -22.68
N HIS A 269 -18.31 -13.40 -22.05
CA HIS A 269 -19.46 -13.73 -21.19
C HIS A 269 -20.78 -13.14 -21.71
N GLY A 270 -20.71 -12.33 -22.76
CA GLY A 270 -21.84 -11.58 -23.29
C GLY A 270 -22.01 -10.22 -22.63
N ASP A 271 -23.14 -9.58 -22.90
CA ASP A 271 -23.46 -8.27 -22.36
C ASP A 271 -23.59 -8.30 -20.83
N PHE A 272 -23.19 -7.21 -20.19
CA PHE A 272 -23.41 -7.00 -18.77
C PHE A 272 -24.90 -6.82 -18.51
N VAL A 273 -25.42 -7.64 -17.59
CA VAL A 273 -26.79 -7.56 -17.08
C VAL A 273 -26.87 -6.57 -15.92
N ASN A 274 -25.78 -6.47 -15.14
CA ASN A 274 -25.66 -5.55 -14.02
C ASN A 274 -24.21 -5.08 -13.84
N LYS A 275 -24.01 -4.01 -13.06
CA LYS A 275 -22.67 -3.42 -12.85
C LYS A 275 -21.85 -4.22 -11.84
N GLU A 276 -22.49 -5.07 -11.04
CA GLU A 276 -21.87 -5.91 -10.04
C GLU A 276 -20.99 -6.99 -10.65
N GLN A 277 -21.28 -7.42 -11.89
CA GLN A 277 -20.44 -8.31 -12.69
C GLN A 277 -19.02 -7.74 -12.94
N LEU A 278 -18.80 -6.43 -12.78
CA LEU A 278 -17.45 -5.86 -12.79
C LEU A 278 -16.55 -6.45 -11.68
N LYS A 279 -17.12 -7.00 -10.61
CA LYS A 279 -16.38 -7.68 -9.52
C LYS A 279 -15.78 -9.01 -9.95
N GLU A 280 -16.29 -9.63 -11.02
CA GLU A 280 -15.79 -10.89 -11.56
C GLU A 280 -14.49 -10.69 -12.37
N ILE A 281 -14.19 -9.44 -12.73
CA ILE A 281 -12.95 -9.08 -13.41
C ILE A 281 -11.85 -8.96 -12.35
N GLU A 282 -11.05 -10.03 -12.19
CA GLU A 282 -10.02 -10.21 -11.16
C GLU A 282 -9.11 -8.99 -10.94
N LYS A 283 -8.83 -8.22 -12.00
CA LYS A 283 -7.85 -7.12 -11.98
C LYS A 283 -8.44 -5.76 -11.62
N ILE A 284 -9.77 -5.64 -11.46
CA ILE A 284 -10.41 -4.39 -11.04
C ILE A 284 -10.38 -4.30 -9.50
N PRO A 285 -9.83 -3.22 -8.91
CA PRO A 285 -9.86 -3.02 -7.46
C PRO A 285 -11.30 -2.93 -6.93
N LEU A 286 -11.67 -3.84 -6.03
CA LEU A 286 -13.04 -3.95 -5.52
C LEU A 286 -13.53 -2.69 -4.80
N ASP A 287 -12.62 -1.99 -4.13
CA ASP A 287 -12.91 -0.73 -3.42
C ASP A 287 -13.30 0.40 -4.38
N ARG A 288 -12.89 0.32 -5.66
CA ARG A 288 -13.15 1.37 -6.66
C ARG A 288 -14.39 1.10 -7.52
N ILE A 289 -14.89 -0.13 -7.54
CA ILE A 289 -16.03 -0.53 -8.39
C ILE A 289 -17.26 0.32 -8.12
N HIS A 290 -17.53 0.66 -6.86
CA HIS A 290 -18.67 1.51 -6.51
C HIS A 290 -18.59 2.86 -7.22
N ILE A 291 -17.41 3.48 -7.27
CA ILE A 291 -17.21 4.79 -7.91
C ILE A 291 -17.19 4.68 -9.42
N ILE A 292 -16.48 3.69 -9.97
CA ILE A 292 -16.46 3.42 -11.42
C ILE A 292 -17.89 3.21 -11.93
N SER A 293 -18.72 2.47 -11.18
CA SER A 293 -20.12 2.21 -11.50
C SER A 293 -20.99 3.46 -11.62
N LEU A 294 -20.62 4.59 -10.99
CA LEU A 294 -21.35 5.86 -11.12
C LEU A 294 -21.21 6.46 -12.53
N TYR A 295 -20.10 6.18 -13.22
CA TYR A 295 -19.78 6.66 -14.58
C TYR A 295 -20.27 5.73 -15.68
N LEU A 296 -20.83 4.58 -15.32
CA LEU A 296 -21.31 3.58 -16.26
C LEU A 296 -22.83 3.56 -16.30
N GLU A 297 -23.39 3.11 -17.40
CA GLU A 297 -24.80 2.73 -17.53
C GLU A 297 -24.91 1.46 -18.34
N ILE A 298 -26.07 0.79 -18.27
CA ILE A 298 -26.38 -0.36 -19.11
C ILE A 298 -27.63 0.04 -19.88
N ARG A 299 -27.50 0.16 -21.20
CA ARG A 299 -28.63 0.41 -22.09
C ARG A 299 -28.99 -0.91 -22.76
N ASN A 300 -30.29 -1.21 -22.77
CA ASN A 300 -30.85 -2.37 -23.46
C ASN A 300 -31.21 -2.02 -24.90
#